data_AF-A0AA39W287-F1
#
_entry.id   AF-A0AA39W287-F1
#
_cell.length_a   1.000
_cell.length_b   1.000
_cell.length_c   1.000
_cell.angle_alpha   90.00
_cell.angle_beta   90.00
_cell.angle_gamma   90.00
#
_symmetry.space_group_name_H-M   'P 1'
#
loop_
_entity.id
_entity.type
_entity.pdbx_description
1 polymer ?
#
loop_
_entity_poly.entity_id
_entity_poly.type
_entity_poly.pdbx_seq_one_letter_code
_entity_poly.pdbx_strand_id
1 'polypeptide(L)'
;MEIFNILENSNLIGVLILLYHSKYLTLIALTTIAIYFWLFRSSKHVYLVDFICFRTSNSYRTPVSSIIEHAELDGFGTGGLNGFLTKVLERSGIGNECYVPSSIPVLPSDLSLNSTMEELELVIFSTVSNLLTKHKLNPRSIDVVITNCSLVCTVPSLATMIINKFGLRSNVMSFNLSGMGCSAGLLSVSLAKDLLRVHKNSTVLVMSMESVSSNPYKGKVKSMLLANCLFRMGGVAILLSNKTNYKHIAKYELQHLTRTHLGSKDTAYKCVFQEADEEGCIGVSLSRSILQVAGEAMKTNMSTLAAFVLPYSEIIKYGLSVTWKKFWPPARKRGTYIPDFRKAFDHFCVHAGGKAVIDAIKESLKLKDRDVEASKMTLYRFGNTSSSSVWYSLSYLEAKEQEISEMVIPPPVKPPRLTNFLKPYVLKMHFTNKFVNAQVIHSPTATVASSASSQEKALRPSMESTRDVAAAGKIGKILAERLLSKNIPAVSVFLKREQRYHGKIKAVVDSLREGGIKLL
;
A
#
# COMPACT_ATOMS: atom_id res chain seq x y z
N MET A 1 -80.22 44.01 46.58
CA MET A 1 -80.01 42.53 46.64
C MET A 1 -79.87 42.02 45.21
N GLU A 2 -78.82 42.25 44.44
CA GLU A 2 -77.36 42.18 44.70
C GLU A 2 -76.86 40.83 45.26
N ILE A 3 -77.44 39.71 44.79
CA ILE A 3 -76.88 38.37 45.05
C ILE A 3 -76.68 37.53 43.77
N PHE A 4 -77.11 37.98 42.58
CA PHE A 4 -77.14 37.10 41.40
C PHE A 4 -76.30 37.50 40.18
N ASN A 5 -75.27 38.36 40.29
CA ASN A 5 -74.54 38.79 39.08
C ASN A 5 -73.00 38.91 39.16
N ILE A 6 -72.32 38.29 40.13
CA ILE A 6 -70.85 38.45 40.28
C ILE A 6 -70.05 37.12 40.26
N LEU A 7 -70.68 35.95 40.13
CA LEU A 7 -70.00 34.66 40.34
C LEU A 7 -69.81 33.73 39.12
N GLU A 8 -70.12 34.15 37.89
CA GLU A 8 -70.01 33.25 36.72
C GLU A 8 -68.83 33.50 35.75
N ASN A 9 -68.05 34.57 35.90
CA ASN A 9 -67.00 34.91 34.90
C ASN A 9 -65.55 35.01 35.41
N SER A 10 -65.30 34.95 36.71
CA SER A 10 -63.95 35.15 37.28
C SER A 10 -63.08 33.89 37.34
N ASN A 11 -63.68 32.69 37.47
CA ASN A 11 -62.92 31.43 37.52
C ASN A 11 -62.48 30.94 36.14
N LEU A 12 -63.26 31.17 35.08
CA LEU A 12 -62.91 30.70 33.74
C LEU A 12 -61.73 31.50 33.16
N ILE A 13 -61.70 32.81 33.40
CA ILE A 13 -60.60 33.69 32.98
C ILE A 13 -59.33 33.37 33.77
N GLY A 14 -59.42 33.15 35.08
CA GLY A 14 -58.28 32.73 35.91
C GLY A 14 -57.69 31.38 35.47
N VAL A 15 -58.54 30.39 35.17
CA VAL A 15 -58.14 29.08 34.65
C VAL A 15 -57.59 29.17 33.22
N LEU A 16 -58.17 30.01 32.36
CA LEU A 16 -57.67 30.29 31.01
C LEU A 16 -56.30 30.97 31.05
N ILE A 17 -56.08 31.95 31.95
CA ILE A 17 -54.78 32.63 32.14
C ILE A 17 -53.75 31.65 32.70
N LEU A 18 -54.11 30.79 33.66
CA LEU A 18 -53.24 29.72 34.18
C LEU A 18 -52.88 28.67 33.12
N LEU A 19 -53.86 28.24 32.31
CA LEU A 19 -53.63 27.35 31.16
C LEU A 19 -52.81 28.03 30.06
N TYR A 20 -53.01 29.33 29.84
CA TYR A 20 -52.24 30.14 28.90
C TYR A 20 -50.80 30.25 29.38
N HIS A 21 -50.55 30.67 30.63
CA HIS A 21 -49.22 30.72 31.23
C HIS A 21 -48.54 29.35 31.26
N SER A 22 -49.27 28.26 31.55
CA SER A 22 -48.76 26.88 31.45
C SER A 22 -48.29 26.51 30.03
N LYS A 23 -49.04 26.91 28.99
CA LYS A 23 -48.65 26.71 27.57
C LYS A 23 -47.42 27.53 27.18
N TYR A 24 -47.30 28.77 27.65
CA TYR A 24 -46.09 29.58 27.41
C TYR A 24 -44.88 29.04 28.17
N LEU A 25 -45.05 28.59 29.41
CA LEU A 25 -43.97 28.01 30.21
C LEU A 25 -43.45 26.70 29.60
N THR A 26 -44.36 25.85 29.13
CA THR A 26 -44.02 24.61 28.40
C THR A 26 -43.37 24.90 27.04
N LEU A 27 -43.82 25.91 26.30
CA LEU A 27 -43.18 26.35 25.06
C LEU A 27 -41.77 26.91 25.31
N ILE A 28 -41.57 27.70 26.38
CA ILE A 28 -40.26 28.21 26.78
C ILE A 28 -39.35 27.05 27.22
N ALA A 29 -39.87 26.09 27.99
CA ALA A 29 -39.12 24.89 28.37
C ALA A 29 -38.74 24.04 27.14
N LEU A 30 -39.65 23.83 26.20
CA LEU A 30 -39.37 23.08 24.97
C LEU A 30 -38.41 23.81 24.04
N THR A 31 -38.50 25.14 23.92
CA THR A 31 -37.56 25.94 23.12
C THR A 31 -36.19 26.03 23.78
N THR A 32 -36.10 26.16 25.10
CA THR A 32 -34.82 26.10 25.83
C THR A 32 -34.20 24.70 25.76
N ILE A 33 -34.99 23.62 25.87
CA ILE A 33 -34.52 22.25 25.63
C ILE A 33 -34.08 22.09 24.17
N ALA A 34 -34.82 22.61 23.18
CA ALA A 34 -34.45 22.54 21.78
C ALA A 34 -33.18 23.35 21.47
N ILE A 35 -33.04 24.55 22.04
CA ILE A 35 -31.84 25.38 21.95
C ILE A 35 -30.68 24.72 22.68
N TYR A 36 -30.89 24.11 23.84
CA TYR A 36 -29.90 23.30 24.53
C TYR A 36 -29.47 22.11 23.65
N PHE A 37 -30.41 21.32 23.12
CA PHE A 37 -30.09 20.22 22.21
C PHE A 37 -29.41 20.69 20.92
N TRP A 38 -29.76 21.86 20.39
CA TRP A 38 -29.13 22.45 19.21
C TRP A 38 -27.73 22.98 19.51
N LEU A 39 -27.56 23.71 20.61
CA LEU A 39 -26.29 24.20 21.12
C LEU A 39 -25.39 23.07 21.58
N PHE A 40 -25.90 21.93 22.05
CA PHE A 40 -25.11 20.75 22.42
C PHE A 40 -25.07 19.71 21.30
N ARG A 41 -25.71 19.98 20.16
CA ARG A 41 -25.57 19.15 18.96
C ARG A 41 -24.15 19.29 18.47
N SER A 42 -23.37 18.23 18.63
CA SER A 42 -22.06 18.18 18.01
C SER A 42 -22.18 18.16 16.50
N SER A 43 -21.22 18.80 15.82
CA SER A 43 -21.11 18.68 14.37
C SER A 43 -20.93 17.21 14.02
N LYS A 44 -21.86 16.66 13.23
CA LYS A 44 -21.76 15.28 12.74
C LYS A 44 -20.69 15.13 11.66
N HIS A 45 -20.26 16.23 11.09
CA HIS A 45 -19.40 16.27 9.91
C HIS A 45 -17.93 16.25 10.33
N VAL A 46 -17.20 15.29 9.75
CA VAL A 46 -15.75 15.20 9.89
C VAL A 46 -15.18 15.32 8.49
N TYR A 47 -14.56 16.46 8.24
CA TYR A 47 -13.97 16.81 6.97
C TYR A 47 -12.51 16.36 6.94
N LEU A 48 -12.15 15.60 5.91
CA LEU A 48 -10.77 15.36 5.52
C LEU A 48 -10.33 16.54 4.65
N VAL A 49 -9.63 17.48 5.29
CA VAL A 49 -9.16 18.70 4.65
C VAL A 49 -8.11 18.35 3.60
N ASP A 50 -7.06 17.67 4.04
CA ASP A 50 -6.02 17.15 3.15
C ASP A 50 -5.22 16.05 3.82
N PHE A 51 -4.41 15.35 3.03
CA PHE A 51 -3.39 14.44 3.52
C PHE A 51 -2.17 14.50 2.60
N ILE A 52 -0.99 14.27 3.16
CA ILE A 52 0.27 14.20 2.42
C ILE A 52 0.96 12.89 2.77
N CYS A 53 1.25 12.09 1.75
CA CYS A 53 2.05 10.89 1.89
C CYS A 53 3.54 11.24 1.79
N PHE A 54 4.35 10.59 2.61
CA PHE A 54 5.80 10.76 2.60
C PHE A 54 6.39 10.32 1.26
N ARG A 55 7.28 11.17 0.73
CA ARG A 55 8.14 10.89 -0.43
C ARG A 55 9.51 11.46 -0.14
N THR A 56 10.55 10.73 -0.52
CA THR A 56 11.94 11.12 -0.30
C THR A 56 12.76 11.00 -1.58
N SER A 57 14.02 11.42 -1.50
CA SER A 57 15.01 11.35 -2.56
C SER A 57 15.20 9.91 -3.08
N ASN A 58 15.61 9.80 -4.34
CA ASN A 58 16.00 8.54 -4.96
C ASN A 58 17.21 7.88 -4.29
N SER A 59 17.92 8.55 -3.38
CA SER A 59 18.98 7.95 -2.57
C SER A 59 18.49 6.85 -1.62
N TYR A 60 17.21 6.90 -1.20
CA TYR A 60 16.59 5.87 -0.34
C TYR A 60 15.93 4.75 -1.15
N ARG A 61 15.98 4.82 -2.48
CA ARG A 61 15.40 3.79 -3.35
C ARG A 61 16.27 2.54 -3.28
N THR A 62 15.67 1.43 -2.90
CA THR A 62 16.39 0.15 -2.80
C THR A 62 15.73 -0.90 -3.71
N PRO A 63 16.35 -1.24 -4.85
CA PRO A 63 15.88 -2.32 -5.71
C PRO A 63 15.85 -3.67 -4.99
N VAL A 64 14.98 -4.57 -5.43
CA VAL A 64 14.86 -5.92 -4.85
C VAL A 64 16.19 -6.68 -4.90
N SER A 65 16.97 -6.52 -5.97
CA SER A 65 18.28 -7.15 -6.10
C SER A 65 19.26 -6.70 -5.01
N SER A 66 19.25 -5.40 -4.65
CA SER A 66 20.11 -4.86 -3.60
C SER A 66 19.69 -5.38 -2.22
N ILE A 67 18.39 -5.55 -1.97
CA ILE A 67 17.90 -6.17 -0.72
C ILE A 67 18.37 -7.62 -0.63
N ILE A 68 18.31 -8.38 -1.74
CA ILE A 68 18.78 -9.76 -1.77
C ILE A 68 20.28 -9.81 -1.49
N GLU A 69 21.09 -9.08 -2.23
CA GLU A 69 22.55 -9.02 -2.04
C GLU A 69 22.92 -8.63 -0.61
N HIS A 70 22.26 -7.60 -0.06
CA HIS A 70 22.47 -7.16 1.31
C HIS A 70 22.13 -8.25 2.33
N ALA A 71 21.00 -8.94 2.13
CA ALA A 71 20.60 -10.04 3.00
C ALA A 71 21.63 -11.19 2.99
N GLU A 72 22.23 -11.48 1.83
CA GLU A 72 23.29 -12.49 1.72
C GLU A 72 24.58 -12.07 2.43
N LEU A 73 24.96 -10.80 2.35
CA LEU A 73 26.20 -10.27 2.94
C LEU A 73 26.11 -10.03 4.44
N ASP A 74 25.00 -9.50 4.95
CA ASP A 74 24.79 -9.26 6.40
C ASP A 74 24.42 -10.55 7.16
N GLY A 75 24.32 -11.69 6.46
CA GLY A 75 23.99 -12.99 7.06
C GLY A 75 22.52 -13.15 7.44
N PHE A 76 21.61 -12.33 6.88
CA PHE A 76 20.17 -12.54 7.05
C PHE A 76 19.78 -13.90 6.46
N GLY A 77 19.28 -14.82 7.30
CA GLY A 77 18.89 -16.15 6.85
C GLY A 77 20.08 -17.10 6.60
N THR A 78 21.11 -17.05 7.46
CA THR A 78 22.16 -18.08 7.51
C THR A 78 21.56 -19.50 7.46
N GLY A 79 22.18 -20.40 6.68
CA GLY A 79 21.74 -21.80 6.52
C GLY A 79 20.88 -22.12 5.28
N GLY A 80 21.00 -21.35 4.20
CA GLY A 80 20.34 -21.66 2.92
C GLY A 80 18.92 -21.09 2.75
N LEU A 81 18.54 -20.12 3.60
CA LEU A 81 17.25 -19.42 3.51
C LEU A 81 17.23 -18.27 2.48
N ASN A 82 18.38 -17.93 1.87
CA ASN A 82 18.47 -16.93 0.79
C ASN A 82 17.50 -17.25 -0.35
N GLY A 83 17.45 -18.51 -0.78
CA GLY A 83 16.51 -18.96 -1.82
C GLY A 83 15.04 -18.83 -1.42
N PHE A 84 14.71 -18.79 -0.13
CA PHE A 84 13.36 -18.47 0.34
C PHE A 84 13.08 -16.97 0.25
N LEU A 85 13.98 -16.13 0.78
CA LEU A 85 13.86 -14.67 0.72
C LEU A 85 13.74 -14.16 -0.72
N THR A 86 14.60 -14.63 -1.63
CA THR A 86 14.56 -14.30 -3.05
C THR A 86 13.19 -14.64 -3.65
N LYS A 87 12.70 -15.86 -3.43
CA LYS A 87 11.38 -16.29 -3.95
C LYS A 87 10.23 -15.46 -3.40
N VAL A 88 10.29 -15.07 -2.13
CA VAL A 88 9.26 -14.23 -1.51
C VAL A 88 9.29 -12.84 -2.11
N LEU A 89 10.47 -12.21 -2.19
CA LEU A 89 10.64 -10.87 -2.75
C LEU A 89 10.18 -10.81 -4.22
N GLU A 90 10.59 -11.76 -5.06
CA GLU A 90 10.19 -11.84 -6.47
C GLU A 90 8.66 -12.01 -6.66
N ARG A 91 7.98 -12.66 -5.70
CA ARG A 91 6.53 -12.93 -5.77
C ARG A 91 5.68 -11.95 -4.96
N SER A 92 6.31 -11.09 -4.17
CA SER A 92 5.66 -10.18 -3.22
C SER A 92 4.74 -9.16 -3.91
N GLY A 93 5.00 -8.84 -5.17
CA GLY A 93 4.36 -7.76 -5.91
C GLY A 93 4.98 -6.39 -5.65
N ILE A 94 6.07 -6.32 -4.87
CA ILE A 94 6.83 -5.11 -4.58
C ILE A 94 7.80 -4.83 -5.74
N GLY A 95 7.86 -3.60 -6.21
CA GLY A 95 8.74 -3.15 -7.28
C GLY A 95 10.09 -2.62 -6.77
N ASN A 96 10.95 -2.26 -7.71
CA ASN A 96 12.33 -1.80 -7.44
C ASN A 96 12.44 -0.32 -7.03
N GLU A 97 11.32 0.37 -6.88
CA GLU A 97 11.26 1.80 -6.60
C GLU A 97 11.00 2.12 -5.13
N CYS A 98 10.84 1.10 -4.28
CA CYS A 98 10.44 1.27 -2.90
C CYS A 98 11.56 1.87 -2.05
N TYR A 99 11.17 2.54 -0.97
CA TYR A 99 12.10 3.19 -0.07
C TYR A 99 12.41 2.32 1.15
N VAL A 100 13.67 2.31 1.55
CA VAL A 100 14.18 1.68 2.76
C VAL A 100 15.06 2.70 3.50
N PRO A 101 15.07 2.77 4.84
CA PRO A 101 15.92 3.70 5.58
C PRO A 101 17.39 3.47 5.24
N SER A 102 18.19 4.54 5.27
CA SER A 102 19.62 4.51 4.95
C SER A 102 20.44 3.60 5.86
N SER A 103 19.92 3.28 7.03
CA SER A 103 20.53 2.40 8.02
C SER A 103 20.49 0.90 7.65
N ILE A 104 19.55 0.50 6.80
CA ILE A 104 19.41 -0.89 6.38
C ILE A 104 20.46 -1.30 5.33
N PRO A 105 20.65 -0.59 4.19
CA PRO A 105 21.59 -1.01 3.14
C PRO A 105 23.07 -0.68 3.46
N VAL A 106 23.44 -0.64 4.75
CA VAL A 106 24.82 -0.47 5.25
C VAL A 106 25.28 -1.79 5.85
N LEU A 107 26.55 -2.17 5.64
CA LEU A 107 27.12 -3.43 6.14
C LEU A 107 28.12 -3.16 7.28
N PRO A 108 27.86 -3.59 8.53
CA PRO A 108 26.62 -4.21 9.01
C PRO A 108 25.45 -3.20 9.12
N SER A 109 24.20 -3.66 9.10
CA SER A 109 23.04 -2.77 9.21
C SER A 109 23.00 -2.05 10.55
N ASP A 110 22.73 -0.74 10.54
CA ASP A 110 22.63 0.09 11.74
C ASP A 110 21.21 -0.01 12.33
N LEU A 111 21.06 -0.81 13.38
CA LEU A 111 19.79 -0.98 14.08
C LEU A 111 19.68 -0.09 15.33
N SER A 112 20.56 0.91 15.45
CA SER A 112 20.62 1.77 16.62
C SER A 112 19.35 2.62 16.78
N LEU A 113 19.14 3.07 18.01
CA LEU A 113 18.12 4.06 18.30
C LEU A 113 18.38 5.35 17.51
N ASN A 114 19.65 5.74 17.29
CA ASN A 114 19.98 6.96 16.56
C ASN A 114 19.48 6.91 15.11
N SER A 115 19.77 5.84 14.36
CA SER A 115 19.23 5.66 13.01
C SER A 115 17.71 5.58 12.96
N THR A 116 17.11 4.95 13.96
CA THR A 116 15.64 4.92 14.10
C THR A 116 15.08 6.33 14.28
N MET A 117 15.72 7.16 15.11
CA MET A 117 15.33 8.57 15.29
C MET A 117 15.49 9.38 14.01
N GLU A 118 16.57 9.17 13.24
CA GLU A 118 16.77 9.82 11.94
C GLU A 118 15.65 9.49 10.95
N GLU A 119 15.22 8.22 10.86
CA GLU A 119 14.07 7.82 10.05
C GLU A 119 12.78 8.51 10.52
N LEU A 120 12.51 8.46 11.83
CA LEU A 120 11.32 9.08 12.42
C LEU A 120 11.27 10.59 12.13
N GLU A 121 12.36 11.31 12.38
CA GLU A 121 12.44 12.75 12.14
C GLU A 121 12.28 13.09 10.65
N LEU A 122 12.94 12.34 9.77
CA LEU A 122 12.82 12.53 8.33
C LEU A 122 11.36 12.39 7.89
N VAL A 123 10.71 11.28 8.24
CA VAL A 123 9.33 10.98 7.81
C VAL A 123 8.34 11.95 8.45
N ILE A 124 8.40 12.16 9.76
CA ILE A 124 7.44 12.99 10.49
C ILE A 124 7.59 14.45 10.10
N PHE A 125 8.81 15.00 10.17
CA PHE A 125 9.00 16.44 9.95
C PHE A 125 8.77 16.84 8.51
N SER A 126 9.22 16.05 7.53
CA SER A 126 8.96 16.40 6.12
C SER A 126 7.47 16.39 5.82
N THR A 127 6.74 15.38 6.30
CA THR A 127 5.33 15.18 5.95
C THR A 127 4.44 16.21 6.64
N VAL A 128 4.68 16.49 7.93
CA VAL A 128 3.95 17.51 8.67
C VAL A 128 4.29 18.92 8.17
N SER A 129 5.57 19.21 7.89
CA SER A 129 5.99 20.51 7.35
C SER A 129 5.33 20.79 5.99
N ASN A 130 5.31 19.80 5.09
CA ASN A 130 4.67 19.93 3.79
C ASN A 130 3.17 20.20 3.93
N LEU A 131 2.49 19.53 4.87
CA LEU A 131 1.05 19.69 5.08
C LEU A 131 0.72 21.08 5.62
N LEU A 132 1.48 21.55 6.61
CA LEU A 132 1.34 22.88 7.18
C LEU A 132 1.63 23.97 6.14
N THR A 133 2.69 23.81 5.35
CA THR A 133 3.10 24.78 4.32
C THR A 133 2.08 24.85 3.19
N LYS A 134 1.61 23.70 2.67
CA LYS A 134 0.63 23.64 1.58
C LYS A 134 -0.64 24.42 1.88
N HIS A 135 -1.11 24.36 3.12
CA HIS A 135 -2.32 25.05 3.58
C HIS A 135 -2.05 26.35 4.33
N LYS A 136 -0.78 26.79 4.40
CA LYS A 136 -0.34 27.97 5.16
C LYS A 136 -0.90 27.99 6.60
N LEU A 137 -0.93 26.83 7.23
CA LEU A 137 -1.52 26.67 8.56
C LEU A 137 -0.55 27.16 9.62
N ASN A 138 -1.06 27.98 10.54
CA ASN A 138 -0.35 28.27 11.78
C ASN A 138 -0.34 26.98 12.64
N PRO A 139 0.83 26.44 13.02
CA PRO A 139 0.89 25.23 13.86
C PRO A 139 0.08 25.35 15.15
N ARG A 140 -0.03 26.55 15.74
CA ARG A 140 -0.83 26.82 16.94
C ARG A 140 -2.35 26.66 16.75
N SER A 141 -2.82 26.55 15.51
CA SER A 141 -4.23 26.30 15.18
C SER A 141 -4.63 24.83 15.25
N ILE A 142 -3.66 23.91 15.40
CA ILE A 142 -3.92 22.48 15.61
C ILE A 142 -4.41 22.27 17.04
N ASP A 143 -5.56 21.61 17.17
CA ASP A 143 -6.20 21.36 18.45
C ASP A 143 -5.82 20.03 19.07
N VAL A 144 -5.61 19.02 18.23
CA VAL A 144 -5.27 17.65 18.62
C VAL A 144 -4.19 17.10 17.69
N VAL A 145 -3.21 16.41 18.26
CA VAL A 145 -2.22 15.62 17.53
C VAL A 145 -2.37 14.14 17.89
N ILE A 146 -2.57 13.31 16.88
CA ILE A 146 -2.60 11.85 17.03
C ILE A 146 -1.44 11.29 16.23
N THR A 147 -0.57 10.53 16.87
CA THR A 147 0.55 9.84 16.21
C THR A 147 0.39 8.34 16.33
N ASN A 148 0.90 7.58 15.37
CA ASN A 148 1.05 6.14 15.52
C ASN A 148 2.39 5.63 14.95
N CYS A 149 2.94 4.65 15.67
CA CYS A 149 4.06 3.80 15.28
C CYS A 149 4.02 2.56 16.20
N SER A 150 4.04 1.37 15.63
CA SER A 150 3.73 0.14 16.37
C SER A 150 4.96 -0.47 17.02
N LEU A 151 6.05 -0.54 16.28
CA LEU A 151 7.27 -1.24 16.71
C LEU A 151 8.28 -0.32 17.39
N VAL A 152 8.07 1.00 17.33
CA VAL A 152 8.94 1.97 17.98
C VAL A 152 8.12 2.87 18.90
N CYS A 153 8.43 2.81 20.20
CA CYS A 153 7.84 3.64 21.24
C CYS A 153 8.95 4.39 21.98
N THR A 154 9.09 5.69 21.70
CA THR A 154 10.17 6.53 22.24
C THR A 154 9.70 7.34 23.45
N VAL A 155 10.66 7.74 24.28
CA VAL A 155 10.47 8.75 25.32
C VAL A 155 11.45 9.90 25.02
N PRO A 156 10.98 11.11 24.67
CA PRO A 156 9.58 11.54 24.57
C PRO A 156 8.82 10.93 23.37
N SER A 157 7.48 11.01 23.41
CA SER A 157 6.61 10.43 22.39
C SER A 157 6.73 11.12 21.02
N LEU A 158 6.29 10.45 19.95
CA LEU A 158 6.28 11.03 18.60
C LEU A 158 5.39 12.29 18.52
N ALA A 159 4.27 12.31 19.24
CA ALA A 159 3.44 13.51 19.34
C ALA A 159 4.20 14.68 19.98
N THR A 160 4.99 14.40 21.01
CA THR A 160 5.85 15.41 21.66
C THR A 160 6.92 15.94 20.69
N MET A 161 7.52 15.08 19.84
CA MET A 161 8.46 15.52 18.81
C MET A 161 7.83 16.54 17.86
N ILE A 162 6.60 16.29 17.40
CA ILE A 162 5.84 17.22 16.54
C ILE A 162 5.56 18.53 17.28
N ILE A 163 5.07 18.45 18.51
CA ILE A 163 4.71 19.63 19.32
C ILE A 163 5.91 20.54 19.51
N ASN A 164 7.06 19.95 19.88
CA ASN A 164 8.30 20.68 20.08
C ASN A 164 8.83 21.28 18.77
N LYS A 165 8.92 20.48 17.70
CA LYS A 165 9.50 20.91 16.42
C LYS A 165 8.73 22.06 15.78
N PHE A 166 7.40 22.04 15.84
CA PHE A 166 6.55 23.00 15.15
C PHE A 166 5.95 24.07 16.07
N GLY A 167 6.28 24.07 17.36
CA GLY A 167 5.85 25.10 18.31
C GLY A 167 4.33 25.16 18.50
N LEU A 168 3.70 23.99 18.65
CA LEU A 168 2.25 23.88 18.89
C LEU A 168 1.88 24.52 20.25
N ARG A 169 0.60 24.81 20.42
CA ARG A 169 0.07 25.43 21.64
C ARG A 169 0.25 24.54 22.88
N SER A 170 0.41 25.14 24.06
CA SER A 170 0.65 24.44 25.32
C SER A 170 -0.50 23.54 25.79
N ASN A 171 -1.73 23.80 25.33
CA ASN A 171 -2.94 23.04 25.63
C ASN A 171 -3.37 22.11 24.49
N VAL A 172 -2.47 21.74 23.57
CA VAL A 172 -2.78 20.77 22.52
C VAL A 172 -3.00 19.39 23.14
N MET A 173 -4.08 18.71 22.74
CA MET A 173 -4.29 17.32 23.15
C MET A 173 -3.40 16.41 22.30
N SER A 174 -2.64 15.53 22.92
CA SER A 174 -1.68 14.67 22.23
C SER A 174 -1.89 13.20 22.56
N PHE A 175 -1.91 12.35 21.52
CA PHE A 175 -2.10 10.92 21.64
C PHE A 175 -1.02 10.18 20.84
N ASN A 176 -0.40 9.17 21.44
CA ASN A 176 0.59 8.31 20.79
C ASN A 176 0.08 6.86 20.82
N LEU A 177 -0.25 6.33 19.65
CA LEU A 177 -0.84 5.02 19.46
C LEU A 177 0.24 4.00 19.07
N SER A 178 0.33 2.88 19.79
CA SER A 178 1.31 1.80 19.53
C SER A 178 0.66 0.42 19.59
N GLY A 179 1.34 -0.61 19.06
CA GLY A 179 0.87 -2.01 19.07
C GLY A 179 -0.31 -2.36 18.15
N MET A 180 -0.76 -1.43 17.29
CA MET A 180 -1.93 -1.63 16.39
C MET A 180 -1.56 -2.08 14.98
N GLY A 181 -0.29 -2.00 14.59
CA GLY A 181 0.24 -2.43 13.30
C GLY A 181 -0.38 -1.68 12.11
N CYS A 182 -0.53 -2.39 11.00
CA CYS A 182 -1.07 -1.87 9.75
C CYS A 182 -2.47 -1.23 9.85
N SER A 183 -3.23 -1.51 10.91
CA SER A 183 -4.56 -0.93 11.13
C SER A 183 -4.53 0.47 11.75
N ALA A 184 -3.39 0.88 12.32
CA ALA A 184 -3.26 2.06 13.16
C ALA A 184 -3.69 3.36 12.46
N GLY A 185 -3.49 3.49 11.14
CA GLY A 185 -3.86 4.69 10.39
C GLY A 185 -5.36 4.95 10.42
N LEU A 186 -6.18 3.95 10.10
CA LEU A 186 -7.65 4.07 10.17
C LEU A 186 -8.16 4.12 11.61
N LEU A 187 -7.46 3.49 12.56
CA LEU A 187 -7.78 3.61 13.98
C LEU A 187 -7.53 5.02 14.53
N SER A 188 -6.46 5.68 14.08
CA SER A 188 -6.22 7.10 14.38
C SER A 188 -7.32 7.99 13.81
N VAL A 189 -7.82 7.72 12.60
CA VAL A 189 -9.00 8.43 12.05
C VAL A 189 -10.25 8.16 12.89
N SER A 190 -10.45 6.92 13.37
CA SER A 190 -11.57 6.62 14.27
C SER A 190 -11.49 7.44 15.56
N LEU A 191 -10.32 7.50 16.19
CA LEU A 191 -10.10 8.30 17.38
C LEU A 191 -10.32 9.79 17.10
N ALA A 192 -9.78 10.30 15.98
CA ALA A 192 -9.98 11.68 15.55
C ALA A 192 -11.47 12.02 15.36
N LYS A 193 -12.23 11.12 14.73
CA LYS A 193 -13.68 11.27 14.54
C LYS A 193 -14.40 11.37 15.89
N ASP A 194 -14.06 10.52 16.85
CA ASP A 194 -14.71 10.52 18.16
C ASP A 194 -14.33 11.78 18.96
N LEU A 195 -13.07 12.24 18.87
CA LEU A 195 -12.63 13.51 19.47
C LEU A 195 -13.30 14.73 18.81
N LEU A 196 -13.42 14.77 17.48
CA LEU A 196 -14.12 15.84 16.75
C LEU A 196 -15.63 15.85 17.03
N ARG A 197 -16.21 14.75 17.49
CA ARG A 197 -17.59 14.72 17.99
C ARG A 197 -17.72 15.32 19.39
N VAL A 198 -16.67 15.38 20.18
CA VAL A 198 -16.72 16.01 21.51
C VAL A 198 -16.26 17.46 21.44
N HIS A 199 -15.17 17.72 20.71
CA HIS A 199 -14.53 19.02 20.59
C HIS A 199 -14.99 19.75 19.33
N LYS A 200 -15.79 20.81 19.52
CA LYS A 200 -16.30 21.65 18.43
C LYS A 200 -15.21 22.53 17.84
N ASN A 201 -15.41 22.91 16.58
CA ASN A 201 -14.54 23.83 15.86
C ASN A 201 -13.05 23.50 16.06
N SER A 202 -12.71 22.23 15.91
CA SER A 202 -11.40 21.69 16.20
C SER A 202 -10.74 21.15 14.92
N THR A 203 -9.41 21.17 14.92
CA THR A 203 -8.55 20.64 13.86
C THR A 203 -7.64 19.58 14.45
N VAL A 204 -7.64 18.39 13.86
CA VAL A 204 -6.82 17.25 14.27
C VAL A 204 -5.76 16.99 13.21
N LEU A 205 -4.51 16.93 13.65
CA LEU A 205 -3.39 16.40 12.87
C LEU A 205 -3.18 14.94 13.24
N VAL A 206 -3.31 14.03 12.27
CA VAL A 206 -2.92 12.63 12.43
C VAL A 206 -1.62 12.38 11.67
N MET A 207 -0.58 11.91 12.35
CA MET A 207 0.65 11.42 11.73
C MET A 207 0.72 9.90 11.88
N SER A 208 0.65 9.18 10.77
CA SER A 208 0.65 7.73 10.73
C SER A 208 1.88 7.22 10.01
N MET A 209 2.71 6.41 10.68
CA MET A 209 3.87 5.79 10.07
C MET A 209 4.23 4.47 10.77
N GLU A 210 5.24 3.79 10.25
CA GLU A 210 5.91 2.68 10.93
C GLU A 210 7.40 2.80 10.64
N SER A 211 8.23 2.72 11.67
CA SER A 211 9.68 2.71 11.49
C SER A 211 10.15 1.29 11.23
N VAL A 212 10.96 1.14 10.18
CA VAL A 212 11.52 -0.16 9.79
C VAL A 212 13.00 -0.31 10.13
N SER A 213 13.67 0.76 10.58
CA SER A 213 15.12 0.77 10.84
C SER A 213 15.59 -0.24 11.90
N SER A 214 14.96 -0.29 13.07
CA SER A 214 15.40 -1.12 14.21
C SER A 214 14.81 -2.53 14.25
N ASN A 215 13.88 -2.84 13.34
CA ASN A 215 13.06 -4.05 13.38
C ASN A 215 13.35 -5.17 12.35
N PRO A 216 14.45 -5.18 11.57
CA PRO A 216 14.82 -6.36 10.78
C PRO A 216 15.08 -7.59 11.65
N TYR A 217 14.42 -8.70 11.33
CA TYR A 217 14.65 -9.98 12.01
C TYR A 217 15.88 -10.70 11.45
N LYS A 218 16.86 -11.02 12.31
CA LYS A 218 18.15 -11.64 11.92
C LYS A 218 18.21 -13.17 12.06
N GLY A 219 17.18 -13.81 12.62
CA GLY A 219 17.16 -15.25 12.84
C GLY A 219 16.73 -16.06 11.60
N LYS A 220 16.32 -17.32 11.83
CA LYS A 220 16.05 -18.32 10.77
C LYS A 220 14.57 -18.66 10.58
N VAL A 221 13.68 -18.13 11.41
CA VAL A 221 12.25 -18.42 11.39
C VAL A 221 11.57 -17.76 10.18
N LYS A 222 11.07 -18.59 9.27
CA LYS A 222 10.47 -18.13 8.00
C LYS A 222 9.30 -17.16 8.16
N SER A 223 8.43 -17.36 9.17
CA SER A 223 7.27 -16.48 9.38
C SER A 223 7.68 -15.06 9.78
N MET A 224 8.82 -14.89 10.44
CA MET A 224 9.39 -13.60 10.82
C MET A 224 10.18 -12.96 9.68
N LEU A 225 10.92 -13.77 8.90
CA LEU A 225 11.63 -13.30 7.71
C LEU A 225 10.70 -12.67 6.65
N LEU A 226 9.42 -13.04 6.62
CA LEU A 226 8.44 -12.40 5.73
C LEU A 226 8.32 -10.89 5.99
N ALA A 227 8.46 -10.42 7.23
CA ALA A 227 8.39 -9.00 7.57
C ALA A 227 9.50 -8.22 6.85
N ASN A 228 10.74 -8.73 6.87
CA ASN A 228 11.88 -8.12 6.17
C ASN A 228 11.62 -7.97 4.66
N CYS A 229 10.91 -8.90 4.05
CA CYS A 229 10.60 -8.84 2.62
C CYS A 229 9.54 -7.77 2.28
N LEU A 230 8.54 -7.59 3.16
CA LEU A 230 7.32 -6.84 2.85
C LEU A 230 7.41 -5.36 3.22
N PHE A 231 7.91 -5.06 4.42
CA PHE A 231 7.79 -3.71 4.99
C PHE A 231 8.76 -2.73 4.35
N ARG A 232 8.29 -1.51 4.12
CA ARG A 232 9.04 -0.41 3.52
C ARG A 232 8.76 0.87 4.28
N MET A 233 9.71 1.80 4.18
CA MET A 233 9.59 3.11 4.81
C MET A 233 8.45 3.90 4.18
N GLY A 234 7.65 4.56 5.01
CA GLY A 234 6.56 5.41 4.57
C GLY A 234 5.83 6.07 5.73
N GLY A 235 4.97 7.03 5.39
CA GLY A 235 4.20 7.76 6.38
C GLY A 235 3.18 8.67 5.72
N VAL A 236 2.24 9.18 6.51
CA VAL A 236 1.22 10.13 6.05
C VAL A 236 0.87 11.09 7.17
N ALA A 237 0.75 12.38 6.83
CA ALA A 237 0.13 13.39 7.68
C ALA A 237 -1.27 13.68 7.13
N ILE A 238 -2.27 13.65 8.00
CA ILE A 238 -3.69 13.76 7.65
C ILE A 238 -4.28 14.90 8.48
N LEU A 239 -5.00 15.79 7.82
CA LEU A 239 -5.66 16.93 8.44
C LEU A 239 -7.18 16.71 8.47
N LEU A 240 -7.74 16.57 9.65
CA LEU A 240 -9.18 16.41 9.87
C LEU A 240 -9.74 17.64 10.60
N SER A 241 -10.96 18.05 10.30
CA SER A 241 -11.63 19.12 11.03
C SER A 241 -13.15 18.97 11.02
N ASN A 242 -13.81 19.54 12.03
CA ASN A 242 -15.27 19.71 12.04
C ASN A 242 -15.70 21.19 11.91
N LYS A 243 -14.74 22.10 11.67
CA LYS A 243 -15.02 23.53 11.49
C LYS A 243 -15.72 23.72 10.13
N THR A 244 -16.75 24.56 10.13
CA THR A 244 -17.60 24.79 8.95
C THR A 244 -16.87 25.46 7.78
N ASN A 245 -15.86 26.28 8.07
CA ASN A 245 -15.02 26.93 7.06
C ASN A 245 -14.24 25.93 6.18
N TYR A 246 -13.92 24.74 6.70
CA TYR A 246 -13.25 23.70 5.91
C TYR A 246 -14.19 22.93 4.97
N LYS A 247 -15.52 23.10 5.09
CA LYS A 247 -16.50 22.36 4.28
C LYS A 247 -16.26 22.49 2.76
N HIS A 248 -15.89 23.69 2.30
CA HIS A 248 -15.72 23.99 0.87
C HIS A 248 -14.34 23.65 0.32
N ILE A 249 -13.36 23.42 1.19
CA ILE A 249 -11.97 23.12 0.81
C ILE A 249 -11.57 21.67 1.11
N ALA A 250 -12.41 20.95 1.87
CA ALA A 250 -12.15 19.57 2.19
C ALA A 250 -12.26 18.67 0.97
N LYS A 251 -11.28 17.78 0.82
CA LYS A 251 -11.26 16.78 -0.25
C LYS A 251 -12.36 15.73 -0.08
N TYR A 252 -12.59 15.31 1.16
CA TYR A 252 -13.57 14.26 1.48
C TYR A 252 -14.30 14.54 2.78
N GLU A 253 -15.46 13.93 2.95
CA GLU A 253 -16.19 13.90 4.22
C GLU A 253 -16.34 12.45 4.69
N LEU A 254 -15.98 12.20 5.96
CA LEU A 254 -16.10 10.87 6.55
C LEU A 254 -17.56 10.55 6.87
N GLN A 255 -18.16 9.67 6.07
CA GLN A 255 -19.57 9.25 6.22
C GLN A 255 -19.73 8.15 7.28
N HIS A 256 -19.05 7.01 7.09
CA HIS A 256 -19.21 5.82 7.91
C HIS A 256 -17.86 5.22 8.29
N LEU A 257 -17.78 4.68 9.50
CA LEU A 257 -16.61 3.97 10.00
C LEU A 257 -17.06 2.77 10.81
N THR A 258 -16.64 1.58 10.39
CA THR A 258 -16.89 0.31 11.07
C THR A 258 -15.59 -0.28 11.57
N ARG A 259 -15.58 -0.79 12.80
CA ARG A 259 -14.43 -1.44 13.42
C ARG A 259 -14.88 -2.76 14.02
N THR A 260 -14.14 -3.83 13.72
CA THR A 260 -14.28 -5.15 14.33
C THR A 260 -12.96 -5.51 15.00
N HIS A 261 -13.02 -6.07 16.21
CA HIS A 261 -11.84 -6.56 16.93
C HIS A 261 -11.99 -8.06 17.20
N LEU A 262 -11.10 -8.86 16.61
CA LEU A 262 -11.14 -10.33 16.75
C LEU A 262 -10.17 -10.88 17.80
N GLY A 263 -9.49 -10.01 18.56
CA GLY A 263 -8.46 -10.43 19.52
C GLY A 263 -8.93 -11.32 20.68
N SER A 264 -10.24 -11.52 20.88
CA SER A 264 -10.74 -12.53 21.81
C SER A 264 -10.61 -13.96 21.28
N LYS A 265 -10.26 -14.15 20.01
CA LYS A 265 -9.99 -15.46 19.40
C LYS A 265 -8.49 -15.69 19.30
N ASP A 266 -7.99 -16.78 19.85
CA ASP A 266 -6.56 -17.11 19.85
C ASP A 266 -5.92 -17.09 18.47
N THR A 267 -6.63 -17.59 17.44
CA THR A 267 -6.15 -17.61 16.06
C THR A 267 -5.95 -16.21 15.47
N ALA A 268 -6.76 -15.24 15.90
CA ALA A 268 -6.65 -13.85 15.50
C ALA A 268 -5.66 -13.08 16.38
N TYR A 269 -5.63 -13.37 17.69
CA TYR A 269 -4.68 -12.79 18.64
C TYR A 269 -3.22 -13.14 18.28
N LYS A 270 -2.93 -14.40 17.97
CA LYS A 270 -1.59 -14.88 17.55
C LYS A 270 -1.31 -14.72 16.05
N CYS A 271 -2.15 -13.97 15.33
CA CYS A 271 -2.07 -13.91 13.88
C CYS A 271 -0.86 -13.11 13.37
N VAL A 272 -0.58 -12.00 14.04
CA VAL A 272 0.60 -11.14 13.81
C VAL A 272 1.12 -10.80 15.20
N PHE A 273 2.28 -11.33 15.55
CA PHE A 273 2.78 -11.28 16.92
C PHE A 273 4.28 -11.01 16.93
N GLN A 274 4.73 -10.15 17.83
CA GLN A 274 6.16 -9.91 18.03
C GLN A 274 6.65 -10.86 19.13
N GLU A 275 7.64 -11.68 18.81
CA GLU A 275 8.19 -12.69 19.72
C GLU A 275 9.68 -12.90 19.43
N ALA A 276 10.40 -13.44 20.42
CA ALA A 276 11.77 -13.91 20.23
C ALA A 276 11.74 -15.35 19.72
N ASP A 277 12.67 -15.69 18.83
CA ASP A 277 12.92 -17.09 18.48
C ASP A 277 13.76 -17.83 19.55
N GLU A 278 14.05 -19.10 19.29
CA GLU A 278 14.86 -19.95 20.21
C GLU A 278 16.29 -19.43 20.41
N GLU A 279 16.82 -18.63 19.47
CA GLU A 279 18.14 -18.00 19.55
C GLU A 279 18.06 -16.59 20.19
N GLY A 280 16.88 -16.16 20.64
CA GLY A 280 16.64 -14.85 21.27
C GLY A 280 16.49 -13.68 20.28
N CYS A 281 16.46 -13.94 18.97
CA CYS A 281 16.26 -12.91 17.96
C CYS A 281 14.79 -12.49 17.91
N ILE A 282 14.53 -11.20 18.13
CA ILE A 282 13.17 -10.64 18.11
C ILE A 282 12.72 -10.40 16.67
N GLY A 283 11.52 -10.87 16.33
CA GLY A 283 10.90 -10.65 15.03
C GLY A 283 9.38 -10.57 15.10
N VAL A 284 8.77 -10.12 14.01
CA VAL A 284 7.30 -10.10 13.86
C VAL A 284 6.86 -11.32 13.05
N SER A 285 6.27 -12.29 13.74
CA SER A 285 5.78 -13.52 13.15
C SER A 285 4.44 -13.31 12.43
N LEU A 286 4.38 -13.67 11.14
CA LEU A 286 3.16 -13.65 10.34
C LEU A 286 2.58 -15.07 10.22
N SER A 287 1.42 -15.31 10.84
CA SER A 287 0.75 -16.60 10.82
C SER A 287 0.17 -16.94 9.43
N ARG A 288 0.10 -18.23 9.13
CA ARG A 288 -0.60 -18.75 7.93
C ARG A 288 -2.11 -18.50 7.97
N SER A 289 -2.69 -18.24 9.15
CA SER A 289 -4.12 -17.93 9.32
C SER A 289 -4.50 -16.50 8.92
N ILE A 290 -3.53 -15.65 8.54
CA ILE A 290 -3.77 -14.21 8.30
C ILE A 290 -4.86 -13.94 7.26
N LEU A 291 -4.91 -14.69 6.17
CA LEU A 291 -5.93 -14.52 5.14
C LEU A 291 -7.33 -14.92 5.64
N GLN A 292 -7.41 -15.96 6.46
CA GLN A 292 -8.66 -16.40 7.07
C GLN A 292 -9.18 -15.37 8.07
N VAL A 293 -8.31 -14.90 8.98
CA VAL A 293 -8.65 -13.89 10.00
C VAL A 293 -9.05 -12.56 9.34
N ALA A 294 -8.30 -12.12 8.33
CA ALA A 294 -8.63 -10.92 7.56
C ALA A 294 -9.98 -11.06 6.83
N GLY A 295 -10.24 -12.21 6.20
CA GLY A 295 -11.51 -12.50 5.54
C GLY A 295 -12.69 -12.50 6.51
N GLU A 296 -12.52 -13.07 7.70
CA GLU A 296 -13.55 -13.04 8.75
C GLU A 296 -13.84 -11.62 9.23
N ALA A 297 -12.80 -10.85 9.58
CA ALA A 297 -12.95 -9.47 10.03
C ALA A 297 -13.61 -8.59 8.97
N MET A 298 -13.23 -8.77 7.71
CA MET A 298 -13.79 -8.03 6.58
C MET A 298 -15.26 -8.40 6.35
N LYS A 299 -15.62 -9.68 6.41
CA LYS A 299 -17.02 -10.13 6.32
C LYS A 299 -17.90 -9.49 7.40
N THR A 300 -17.42 -9.44 8.65
CA THR A 300 -18.15 -8.80 9.75
C THR A 300 -18.33 -7.32 9.49
N ASN A 301 -17.26 -6.58 9.18
CA ASN A 301 -17.33 -5.14 8.89
C ASN A 301 -18.26 -4.84 7.70
N MET A 302 -18.17 -5.60 6.62
CA MET A 302 -19.00 -5.42 5.43
C MET A 302 -20.47 -5.71 5.72
N SER A 303 -20.78 -6.72 6.53
CA SER A 303 -22.17 -6.99 6.92
C SER A 303 -22.79 -5.84 7.72
N THR A 304 -22.01 -5.20 8.58
CA THR A 304 -22.45 -4.01 9.32
C THR A 304 -22.57 -2.80 8.40
N LEU A 305 -21.59 -2.58 7.52
CA LEU A 305 -21.57 -1.43 6.60
C LEU A 305 -22.68 -1.53 5.54
N ALA A 306 -22.99 -2.73 5.07
CA ALA A 306 -23.99 -3.02 4.06
C ALA A 306 -25.34 -2.31 4.31
N ALA A 307 -25.81 -2.30 5.57
CA ALA A 307 -27.08 -1.70 5.94
C ALA A 307 -27.12 -0.16 5.75
N PHE A 308 -25.95 0.49 5.75
CA PHE A 308 -25.85 1.95 5.64
C PHE A 308 -25.54 2.42 4.22
N VAL A 309 -24.91 1.59 3.39
CA VAL A 309 -24.33 2.02 2.10
C VAL A 309 -24.96 1.35 0.88
N LEU A 310 -25.50 0.13 1.02
CA LEU A 310 -25.98 -0.60 -0.15
C LEU A 310 -27.36 -0.10 -0.60
N PRO A 311 -27.62 -0.08 -1.92
CA PRO A 311 -28.96 0.13 -2.43
C PRO A 311 -29.94 -0.92 -1.92
N TYR A 312 -31.20 -0.54 -1.72
CA TYR A 312 -32.28 -1.43 -1.28
C TYR A 312 -32.39 -2.70 -2.15
N SER A 313 -32.12 -2.60 -3.45
CA SER A 313 -32.15 -3.75 -4.36
C SER A 313 -31.15 -4.85 -4.00
N GLU A 314 -29.96 -4.49 -3.50
CA GLU A 314 -28.94 -5.45 -3.07
C GLU A 314 -29.26 -6.02 -1.68
N ILE A 315 -29.81 -5.20 -0.78
CA ILE A 315 -30.28 -5.64 0.54
C ILE A 315 -31.40 -6.67 0.40
N ILE A 316 -32.38 -6.42 -0.49
CA ILE A 316 -33.50 -7.35 -0.74
C ILE A 316 -32.99 -8.68 -1.32
N LYS A 317 -32.10 -8.66 -2.33
CA LYS A 317 -31.51 -9.88 -2.90
C LYS A 317 -30.76 -10.71 -1.85
N TYR A 318 -30.01 -10.04 -0.99
CA TYR A 318 -29.31 -10.69 0.12
C TYR A 318 -30.31 -11.32 1.10
N GLY A 319 -31.33 -10.56 1.51
CA GLY A 319 -32.41 -11.06 2.37
C GLY A 319 -33.08 -12.29 1.78
N LEU A 320 -33.52 -12.23 0.52
CA LEU A 320 -34.13 -13.35 -0.20
C LEU A 320 -33.20 -14.57 -0.26
N SER A 321 -31.90 -14.38 -0.49
CA SER A 321 -30.93 -15.47 -0.51
C SER A 321 -30.80 -16.18 0.84
N VAL A 322 -30.78 -15.41 1.94
CA VAL A 322 -30.74 -15.96 3.30
C VAL A 322 -32.03 -16.72 3.62
N THR A 323 -33.18 -16.14 3.29
CA THR A 323 -34.50 -16.74 3.50
C THR A 323 -34.65 -18.03 2.69
N TRP A 324 -34.31 -18.03 1.39
CA TRP A 324 -34.36 -19.22 0.55
C TRP A 324 -33.46 -20.35 1.04
N LYS A 325 -32.29 -20.03 1.60
CA LYS A 325 -31.41 -21.05 2.19
C LYS A 325 -32.00 -21.69 3.44
N LYS A 326 -32.84 -20.95 4.18
CA LYS A 326 -33.53 -21.43 5.37
C LYS A 326 -34.70 -22.37 5.00
N PHE A 327 -35.46 -22.02 3.97
CA PHE A 327 -36.68 -22.76 3.59
C PHE A 327 -36.45 -23.85 2.53
N TRP A 328 -35.37 -23.80 1.73
CA TRP A 328 -35.12 -24.77 0.66
C TRP A 328 -33.78 -25.52 0.84
N PRO A 329 -33.80 -26.83 1.19
CA PRO A 329 -32.59 -27.63 1.37
C PRO A 329 -31.61 -27.67 0.17
N PRO A 330 -32.06 -27.71 -1.11
CA PRO A 330 -31.16 -27.71 -2.26
C PRO A 330 -30.39 -26.39 -2.41
N ALA A 331 -30.97 -25.27 -1.95
CA ALA A 331 -30.36 -23.95 -2.02
C ALA A 331 -29.15 -23.79 -1.08
N ARG A 332 -28.99 -24.69 -0.08
CA ARG A 332 -27.79 -24.71 0.79
C ARG A 332 -26.50 -24.96 0.01
N LYS A 333 -26.56 -25.67 -1.12
CA LYS A 333 -25.38 -25.95 -1.97
C LYS A 333 -24.90 -24.73 -2.78
N ARG A 334 -25.74 -23.72 -3.02
CA ARG A 334 -25.40 -22.54 -3.86
C ARG A 334 -24.66 -21.43 -3.13
N GLY A 335 -24.44 -21.55 -1.81
CA GLY A 335 -23.82 -20.50 -0.99
C GLY A 335 -24.76 -19.30 -0.76
N THR A 336 -24.34 -18.36 0.09
CA THR A 336 -25.10 -17.12 0.33
C THR A 336 -24.73 -16.08 -0.73
N TYR A 337 -25.72 -15.35 -1.25
CA TYR A 337 -25.46 -14.21 -2.13
C TYR A 337 -24.52 -13.21 -1.45
N ILE A 338 -23.53 -12.73 -2.19
CA ILE A 338 -22.60 -11.69 -1.73
C ILE A 338 -23.05 -10.39 -2.42
N PRO A 339 -23.47 -9.36 -1.65
CA PRO A 339 -23.92 -8.10 -2.23
C PRO A 339 -22.85 -7.43 -3.10
N ASP A 340 -23.28 -6.77 -4.16
CA ASP A 340 -22.37 -6.03 -5.05
C ASP A 340 -22.07 -4.64 -4.50
N PHE A 341 -20.99 -4.52 -3.74
CA PHE A 341 -20.54 -3.25 -3.14
C PHE A 341 -20.10 -2.20 -4.17
N ARG A 342 -19.85 -2.57 -5.43
CA ARG A 342 -19.50 -1.61 -6.49
C ARG A 342 -20.67 -0.73 -6.91
N LYS A 343 -21.89 -1.06 -6.45
CA LYS A 343 -23.06 -0.19 -6.60
C LYS A 343 -23.15 0.88 -5.52
N ALA A 344 -22.38 0.73 -4.44
CA ALA A 344 -22.33 1.68 -3.33
C ALA A 344 -21.05 2.52 -3.33
N PHE A 345 -19.96 1.97 -3.87
CA PHE A 345 -18.66 2.63 -3.88
C PHE A 345 -18.06 2.65 -5.28
N ASP A 346 -17.56 3.82 -5.68
CA ASP A 346 -16.86 4.01 -6.95
C ASP A 346 -15.41 3.51 -6.88
N HIS A 347 -14.77 3.63 -5.71
CA HIS A 347 -13.36 3.30 -5.51
C HIS A 347 -13.12 2.46 -4.25
N PHE A 348 -12.10 1.60 -4.30
CA PHE A 348 -11.71 0.74 -3.20
C PHE A 348 -10.21 0.91 -2.89
N CYS A 349 -9.89 1.28 -1.65
CA CYS A 349 -8.54 1.35 -1.13
C CYS A 349 -8.30 0.19 -0.15
N VAL A 350 -7.85 -0.95 -0.66
CA VAL A 350 -7.44 -2.09 0.16
C VAL A 350 -6.03 -1.86 0.70
N HIS A 351 -5.79 -2.19 1.98
CA HIS A 351 -4.46 -2.08 2.57
C HIS A 351 -3.44 -2.94 1.80
N ALA A 352 -2.33 -2.31 1.41
CA ALA A 352 -1.24 -2.93 0.65
C ALA A 352 -0.32 -3.79 1.53
N GLY A 353 -0.90 -4.71 2.31
CA GLY A 353 -0.13 -5.57 3.22
C GLY A 353 0.72 -6.63 2.50
N GLY A 354 0.29 -7.01 1.30
CA GLY A 354 0.96 -7.95 0.42
C GLY A 354 0.01 -8.42 -0.67
N LYS A 355 0.57 -8.94 -1.78
CA LYS A 355 -0.23 -9.34 -2.95
C LYS A 355 -1.35 -10.33 -2.60
N ALA A 356 -1.04 -11.34 -1.78
CA ALA A 356 -2.01 -12.36 -1.38
C ALA A 356 -3.19 -11.79 -0.57
N VAL A 357 -2.96 -10.75 0.25
CA VAL A 357 -4.02 -10.08 1.02
C VAL A 357 -4.95 -9.31 0.08
N ILE A 358 -4.38 -8.57 -0.88
CA ILE A 358 -5.16 -7.82 -1.87
C ILE A 358 -6.00 -8.77 -2.72
N ASP A 359 -5.40 -9.85 -3.22
CA ASP A 359 -6.09 -10.83 -4.07
C ASP A 359 -7.19 -11.56 -3.27
N ALA A 360 -6.96 -11.92 -2.00
CA ALA A 360 -7.97 -12.53 -1.14
C ALA A 360 -9.17 -11.60 -0.89
N ILE A 361 -8.93 -10.30 -0.68
CA ILE A 361 -10.02 -9.31 -0.50
C ILE A 361 -10.77 -9.11 -1.82
N LYS A 362 -10.05 -9.03 -2.95
CA LYS A 362 -10.65 -8.96 -4.29
C LYS A 362 -11.61 -10.12 -4.52
N GLU A 363 -11.17 -11.35 -4.25
CA GLU A 363 -11.99 -12.56 -4.40
C GLU A 363 -13.19 -12.57 -3.46
N SER A 364 -12.96 -12.25 -2.17
CA SER A 364 -14.02 -12.24 -1.16
C SER A 364 -15.14 -11.23 -1.43
N LEU A 365 -14.81 -10.09 -2.06
CA LEU A 365 -15.78 -9.05 -2.43
C LEU A 365 -16.22 -9.10 -3.90
N LYS A 366 -15.72 -10.08 -4.68
CA LYS A 366 -15.96 -10.20 -6.12
C LYS A 366 -15.61 -8.90 -6.90
N LEU A 367 -14.54 -8.24 -6.47
CA LEU A 367 -14.02 -7.03 -7.11
C LEU A 367 -13.29 -7.37 -8.42
N LYS A 368 -13.28 -6.42 -9.37
CA LYS A 368 -12.51 -6.50 -10.61
C LYS A 368 -11.07 -6.07 -10.36
N ASP A 369 -10.15 -6.40 -11.28
CA ASP A 369 -8.75 -5.97 -11.16
C ASP A 369 -8.59 -4.45 -11.12
N ARG A 370 -9.40 -3.72 -11.89
CA ARG A 370 -9.44 -2.24 -11.85
C ARG A 370 -9.80 -1.69 -10.47
N ASP A 371 -10.65 -2.40 -9.72
CA ASP A 371 -11.18 -1.92 -8.45
C ASP A 371 -10.10 -2.01 -7.35
N VAL A 372 -9.13 -2.93 -7.48
CA VAL A 372 -7.97 -3.08 -6.57
C VAL A 372 -6.66 -2.58 -7.15
N GLU A 373 -6.70 -1.90 -8.30
CA GLU A 373 -5.53 -1.39 -9.01
C GLU A 373 -4.71 -0.44 -8.15
N ALA A 374 -5.38 0.50 -7.46
CA ALA A 374 -4.72 1.47 -6.59
C ALA A 374 -3.89 0.80 -5.48
N SER A 375 -4.43 -0.24 -4.86
CA SER A 375 -3.75 -1.04 -3.84
C SER A 375 -2.57 -1.82 -4.42
N LYS A 376 -2.73 -2.43 -5.60
CA LYS A 376 -1.64 -3.16 -6.29
C LYS A 376 -0.51 -2.22 -6.71
N MET A 377 -0.83 -1.05 -7.25
CA MET A 377 0.15 -0.04 -7.64
C MET A 377 0.84 0.60 -6.44
N THR A 378 0.12 0.76 -5.33
CA THR A 378 0.73 1.16 -4.05
C THR A 378 1.76 0.15 -3.59
N LEU A 379 1.39 -1.13 -3.54
CA LEU A 379 2.30 -2.22 -3.16
C LEU A 379 3.52 -2.27 -4.08
N TYR A 380 3.30 -2.11 -5.39
CA TYR A 380 4.38 -2.11 -6.37
C TYR A 380 5.33 -0.92 -6.22
N ARG A 381 4.80 0.29 -6.01
CA ARG A 381 5.62 1.52 -6.00
C ARG A 381 6.28 1.80 -4.64
N PHE A 382 5.59 1.47 -3.55
CA PHE A 382 5.99 1.86 -2.19
C PHE A 382 6.17 0.68 -1.24
N GLY A 383 5.71 -0.52 -1.61
CA GLY A 383 5.71 -1.68 -0.72
C GLY A 383 4.64 -1.59 0.37
N ASN A 384 4.80 -2.40 1.42
CA ASN A 384 3.94 -2.33 2.59
C ASN A 384 4.48 -1.27 3.56
N THR A 385 3.88 -0.08 3.52
CA THR A 385 4.19 1.05 4.43
C THR A 385 3.35 1.03 5.72
N SER A 386 2.90 -0.16 6.13
CA SER A 386 2.11 -0.41 7.34
C SER A 386 0.87 0.49 7.42
N SER A 387 0.70 1.23 8.51
CA SER A 387 -0.46 2.06 8.85
C SER A 387 -0.81 3.12 7.80
N SER A 388 0.16 3.53 6.98
CA SER A 388 -0.01 4.57 5.96
C SER A 388 -0.47 4.04 4.59
N SER A 389 -0.43 2.74 4.32
CA SER A 389 -0.54 2.24 2.93
C SER A 389 -1.86 2.56 2.23
N VAL A 390 -2.98 2.58 2.94
CA VAL A 390 -4.29 2.93 2.35
C VAL A 390 -4.33 4.36 1.83
N TRP A 391 -3.54 5.26 2.41
CA TRP A 391 -3.45 6.66 1.99
C TRP A 391 -2.65 6.83 0.71
N TYR A 392 -1.62 6.01 0.50
CA TYR A 392 -0.93 5.96 -0.78
C TYR A 392 -1.85 5.45 -1.90
N SER A 393 -2.75 4.51 -1.60
CA SER A 393 -3.78 4.07 -2.56
C SER A 393 -4.77 5.18 -2.88
N LEU A 394 -5.19 5.95 -1.88
CA LEU A 394 -6.05 7.13 -2.11
C LEU A 394 -5.32 8.20 -2.93
N SER A 395 -4.05 8.49 -2.63
CA SER A 395 -3.23 9.42 -3.42
C SER A 395 -3.06 8.98 -4.87
N TYR A 396 -2.94 7.68 -5.12
CA TYR A 396 -2.88 7.15 -6.49
C TYR A 396 -4.18 7.42 -7.25
N LEU A 397 -5.34 7.24 -6.60
CA LEU A 397 -6.64 7.52 -7.21
C LEU A 397 -6.80 9.01 -7.53
N GLU A 398 -6.46 9.90 -6.57
CA GLU A 398 -6.48 11.35 -6.78
C GLU A 398 -5.64 11.77 -8.00
N ALA A 399 -4.41 11.24 -8.10
CA ALA A 399 -3.51 11.56 -9.21
C ALA A 399 -4.03 11.03 -10.55
N LYS A 400 -4.57 9.82 -10.57
CA LYS A 400 -5.09 9.19 -11.79
C LYS A 400 -6.32 9.93 -12.33
N GLU A 401 -7.21 10.39 -11.47
CA GLU A 401 -8.36 11.20 -11.87
C GLU A 401 -7.95 12.56 -12.43
N GLN A 402 -6.93 13.19 -11.83
CA GLN A 402 -6.35 14.43 -12.33
C GLN A 402 -5.74 14.25 -13.72
N GLU A 403 -4.90 13.22 -13.94
CA GLU A 403 -4.34 12.92 -15.26
C GLU A 403 -5.41 12.62 -16.32
N ILE A 404 -6.51 11.95 -15.94
CA ILE A 404 -7.63 11.69 -16.84
C ILE A 404 -8.37 12.98 -17.19
N SER A 405 -8.51 13.92 -16.24
CA SER A 405 -9.14 15.22 -16.51
C SER A 405 -8.28 16.14 -17.38
N GLU A 406 -6.95 15.99 -17.34
CA GLU A 406 -5.98 16.77 -18.12
C GLU A 406 -5.68 16.19 -19.52
N MET A 407 -6.13 14.98 -19.82
CA MET A 407 -5.93 14.34 -21.13
C MET A 407 -6.81 14.96 -22.25
N VAL A 408 -6.40 16.10 -22.79
CA VAL A 408 -6.65 16.45 -24.21
C VAL A 408 -5.65 15.62 -25.04
N ILE A 409 -6.14 14.51 -25.58
CA ILE A 409 -5.37 13.39 -26.13
C ILE A 409 -4.31 13.81 -27.17
N PRO A 410 -3.00 13.68 -26.89
CA PRO A 410 -2.00 13.38 -27.91
C PRO A 410 -1.94 11.85 -28.14
N PRO A 411 -1.46 11.38 -29.30
CA PRO A 411 -1.41 9.95 -29.59
C PRO A 411 -0.56 9.18 -28.56
N PRO A 412 -0.88 7.90 -28.30
CA PRO A 412 -0.28 7.14 -27.21
C PRO A 412 1.23 6.97 -27.41
N VAL A 413 2.01 7.62 -26.55
CA VAL A 413 3.43 7.33 -26.41
C VAL A 413 3.54 5.96 -25.74
N LYS A 414 4.05 4.97 -26.48
CA LYS A 414 4.37 3.65 -25.92
C LYS A 414 5.31 3.83 -24.72
N PRO A 415 5.03 3.24 -23.54
CA PRO A 415 5.97 3.29 -22.43
C PRO A 415 7.30 2.65 -22.87
N PRO A 416 8.46 3.22 -22.47
CA PRO A 416 9.75 2.59 -22.70
C PRO A 416 9.73 1.19 -22.07
N ARG A 417 10.13 0.18 -22.82
CA ARG A 417 10.25 -1.19 -22.29
C ARG A 417 11.31 -1.15 -21.17
N LEU A 418 10.97 -1.71 -20.00
CA LEU A 418 11.92 -1.97 -18.92
C LEU A 418 13.02 -2.91 -19.46
N THR A 419 14.16 -2.36 -19.84
CA THR A 419 15.29 -3.14 -20.35
C THR A 419 16.56 -2.97 -19.50
N ASN A 420 16.47 -2.32 -18.34
CA ASN A 420 17.64 -1.95 -17.52
C ASN A 420 18.06 -2.97 -16.45
N PHE A 421 17.55 -4.21 -16.44
CA PHE A 421 17.92 -5.19 -15.39
C PHE A 421 18.13 -6.64 -15.86
N LEU A 422 18.47 -6.86 -17.13
CA LEU A 422 18.84 -8.19 -17.61
C LEU A 422 20.13 -8.12 -18.44
N LYS A 423 20.99 -9.12 -18.23
CA LYS A 423 22.34 -9.30 -18.78
C LYS A 423 22.54 -8.60 -20.14
N PRO A 424 23.61 -7.79 -20.31
CA PRO A 424 23.67 -6.77 -21.35
C PRO A 424 23.67 -7.34 -22.77
N TYR A 425 24.32 -8.47 -23.02
CA TYR A 425 24.49 -9.04 -24.36
C TYR A 425 24.05 -10.51 -24.42
N VAL A 426 23.07 -10.81 -25.29
CA VAL A 426 22.49 -12.15 -25.44
C VAL A 426 22.79 -12.71 -26.82
N LEU A 427 23.37 -13.91 -26.86
CA LEU A 427 23.60 -14.67 -28.09
C LEU A 427 22.28 -15.29 -28.60
N LYS A 428 21.94 -14.99 -29.85
CA LYS A 428 20.86 -15.62 -30.61
C LYS A 428 21.46 -16.36 -31.80
N MET A 429 21.22 -17.66 -31.84
CA MET A 429 21.66 -18.53 -32.94
C MET A 429 20.44 -19.01 -33.72
N HIS A 430 20.53 -18.94 -35.04
CA HIS A 430 19.52 -19.42 -35.95
C HIS A 430 20.14 -20.35 -36.98
N PHE A 431 19.69 -21.61 -36.98
CA PHE A 431 20.17 -22.64 -37.88
C PHE A 431 19.03 -23.05 -38.81
N THR A 432 19.29 -23.04 -40.11
CA THR A 432 18.39 -23.59 -41.12
C THR A 432 19.08 -24.68 -41.92
N ASN A 433 18.35 -25.37 -42.79
CA ASN A 433 18.93 -26.34 -43.73
C ASN A 433 19.78 -25.68 -44.83
N LYS A 434 19.81 -24.34 -44.90
CA LYS A 434 20.49 -23.56 -45.94
C LYS A 434 21.65 -22.71 -45.41
N PHE A 435 21.54 -22.20 -44.18
CA PHE A 435 22.52 -21.28 -43.61
C PHE A 435 22.54 -21.31 -42.07
N VAL A 436 23.69 -20.90 -41.53
CA VAL A 436 23.94 -20.59 -40.12
C VAL A 436 24.04 -19.07 -39.93
N ASN A 437 23.34 -18.54 -38.91
CA ASN A 437 23.41 -17.15 -38.50
C ASN A 437 23.52 -17.06 -36.97
N ALA A 438 24.43 -16.22 -36.47
CA ALA A 438 24.59 -15.92 -35.06
C ALA A 438 24.67 -14.41 -34.84
N GLN A 439 23.92 -13.90 -33.88
CA GLN A 439 23.91 -12.49 -33.55
C GLN A 439 23.87 -12.27 -32.05
N VAL A 440 24.54 -11.21 -31.60
CA VAL A 440 24.50 -10.74 -30.22
C VAL A 440 23.62 -9.50 -30.17
N ILE A 441 22.57 -9.58 -29.37
CA ILE A 441 21.62 -8.48 -29.17
C ILE A 441 21.92 -7.84 -27.83
N HIS A 442 22.00 -6.51 -27.81
CA HIS A 442 22.04 -5.75 -26.58
C HIS A 442 20.62 -5.65 -26.01
N SER A 443 20.36 -6.35 -24.89
CA SER A 443 19.03 -6.43 -24.29
C SER A 443 18.43 -5.07 -23.92
N PRO A 444 19.20 -4.10 -23.37
CA PRO A 444 18.75 -2.74 -23.07
C PRO A 444 18.21 -1.95 -24.28
N THR A 445 18.92 -1.97 -25.40
CA THR A 445 18.63 -1.11 -26.56
C THR A 445 17.90 -1.84 -27.70
N ALA A 446 17.67 -3.15 -27.56
CA ALA A 446 17.13 -4.03 -28.61
C ALA A 446 17.89 -3.94 -29.95
N THR A 447 19.14 -3.47 -29.92
CA THR A 447 19.99 -3.32 -31.11
C THR A 447 20.89 -4.53 -31.27
N VAL A 448 21.17 -4.89 -32.53
CA VAL A 448 22.14 -5.94 -32.85
C VAL A 448 23.53 -5.37 -32.65
N ALA A 449 24.21 -5.79 -31.58
CA ALA A 449 25.56 -5.35 -31.26
C ALA A 449 26.56 -5.86 -32.30
N SER A 450 26.43 -7.13 -32.67
CA SER A 450 27.20 -7.76 -33.74
C SER A 450 26.43 -8.94 -34.31
N SER A 451 26.63 -9.24 -35.59
CA SER A 451 26.05 -10.42 -36.23
C SER A 451 27.06 -11.01 -37.20
N ALA A 452 26.95 -12.30 -37.45
CA ALA A 452 27.72 -13.04 -38.43
C ALA A 452 26.83 -14.09 -39.08
N SER A 453 26.78 -14.10 -40.41
CA SER A 453 26.00 -15.06 -41.19
C SER A 453 26.82 -15.70 -42.30
N SER A 454 26.59 -17.00 -42.49
CA SER A 454 27.13 -17.77 -43.63
C SER A 454 26.61 -17.31 -45.00
N GLN A 455 25.64 -16.36 -45.04
CA GLN A 455 25.14 -15.74 -46.26
C GLN A 455 25.84 -14.42 -46.61
N GLU A 456 26.76 -13.92 -45.78
CA GLU A 456 27.47 -12.67 -46.08
C GLU A 456 28.33 -12.83 -47.34
N LYS A 457 28.13 -11.92 -48.32
CA LYS A 457 28.85 -11.96 -49.61
C LYS A 457 30.37 -11.99 -49.44
N ALA A 458 30.90 -11.28 -48.44
CA ALA A 458 32.32 -11.20 -48.13
C ALA A 458 32.89 -12.51 -47.56
N LEU A 459 32.06 -13.37 -46.96
CA LEU A 459 32.49 -14.61 -46.31
C LEU A 459 32.21 -15.86 -47.15
N ARG A 460 31.44 -15.71 -48.23
CA ARG A 460 31.09 -16.81 -49.15
C ARG A 460 32.29 -17.47 -49.86
N PRO A 461 33.36 -16.74 -50.24
CA PRO A 461 34.54 -17.35 -50.86
C PRO A 461 35.38 -18.19 -49.88
N SER A 462 35.30 -17.91 -48.57
CA SER A 462 36.11 -18.57 -47.53
C SER A 462 35.41 -19.77 -46.85
N MET A 463 34.23 -20.15 -47.36
CA MET A 463 33.42 -21.26 -46.87
C MET A 463 33.11 -22.27 -47.97
N GLU A 464 33.51 -23.53 -47.78
CA GLU A 464 33.18 -24.65 -48.67
C GLU A 464 31.68 -25.05 -48.58
N SER A 465 31.06 -24.76 -47.45
CA SER A 465 29.67 -25.10 -47.14
C SER A 465 29.08 -24.05 -46.22
N THR A 466 27.79 -23.72 -46.41
CA THR A 466 27.11 -22.68 -45.65
C THR A 466 26.29 -23.23 -44.48
N ARG A 467 26.26 -24.55 -44.30
CA ARG A 467 25.24 -25.20 -43.44
C ARG A 467 25.78 -26.21 -42.44
N ASP A 468 27.03 -26.64 -42.53
CA ASP A 468 27.57 -27.70 -41.68
C ASP A 468 28.15 -27.17 -40.36
N VAL A 469 28.75 -28.08 -39.57
CA VAL A 469 29.35 -27.77 -38.27
C VAL A 469 30.61 -26.90 -38.44
N ALA A 470 31.37 -27.10 -39.51
CA ALA A 470 32.54 -26.29 -39.83
C ALA A 470 32.15 -24.83 -40.13
N ALA A 471 31.08 -24.61 -40.88
CA ALA A 471 30.50 -23.29 -41.12
C ALA A 471 30.06 -22.63 -39.80
N ALA A 472 29.44 -23.39 -38.90
CA ALA A 472 29.02 -22.88 -37.59
C ALA A 472 30.20 -22.43 -36.72
N GLY A 473 31.31 -23.18 -36.70
CA GLY A 473 32.54 -22.78 -36.00
C GLY A 473 33.18 -21.53 -36.59
N LYS A 474 33.29 -21.43 -37.93
CA LYS A 474 33.80 -20.22 -38.62
C LYS A 474 32.96 -18.98 -38.28
N ILE A 475 31.63 -19.10 -38.28
CA ILE A 475 30.72 -18.01 -37.90
C ILE A 475 30.91 -17.61 -36.42
N GLY A 476 31.11 -18.57 -35.52
CA GLY A 476 31.42 -18.29 -34.11
C GLY A 476 32.71 -17.50 -33.92
N LYS A 477 33.78 -17.87 -34.64
CA LYS A 477 35.07 -17.18 -34.60
C LYS A 477 34.98 -15.74 -35.12
N ILE A 478 34.35 -15.54 -36.28
CA ILE A 478 34.15 -14.20 -36.87
C ILE A 478 33.30 -13.32 -35.96
N LEU A 479 32.28 -13.91 -35.32
CA LEU A 479 31.46 -13.19 -34.35
C LEU A 479 32.29 -12.76 -33.13
N ALA A 480 33.19 -13.60 -32.63
CA ALA A 480 34.10 -13.26 -31.53
C ALA A 480 35.01 -12.09 -31.89
N GLU A 481 35.65 -12.13 -33.06
CA GLU A 481 36.52 -11.06 -33.56
C GLU A 481 35.77 -9.72 -33.68
N ARG A 482 34.52 -9.76 -34.18
CA ARG A 482 33.65 -8.58 -34.27
C ARG A 482 33.16 -8.07 -32.92
N LEU A 483 33.11 -8.91 -31.89
CA LEU A 483 32.73 -8.51 -30.53
C LEU A 483 33.92 -7.89 -29.80
N LEU A 484 35.11 -8.45 -29.96
CA LEU A 484 36.35 -7.89 -29.43
C LEU A 484 36.66 -6.53 -30.05
N SER A 485 36.48 -6.34 -31.36
CA SER A 485 36.66 -5.03 -32.01
C SER A 485 35.68 -3.97 -31.52
N LYS A 486 34.56 -4.38 -30.91
CA LYS A 486 33.56 -3.51 -30.28
C LYS A 486 33.69 -3.44 -28.76
N ASN A 487 34.78 -3.95 -28.17
CA ASN A 487 35.03 -3.98 -26.73
C ASN A 487 33.91 -4.66 -25.91
N ILE A 488 33.35 -5.76 -26.41
CA ILE A 488 32.33 -6.56 -25.70
C ILE A 488 32.97 -7.86 -25.19
N PRO A 489 33.39 -7.95 -23.92
CA PRO A 489 34.16 -9.09 -23.41
C PRO A 489 33.32 -10.28 -22.93
N ALA A 490 31.99 -10.10 -22.76
CA ALA A 490 31.13 -11.14 -22.18
C ALA A 490 29.74 -11.21 -22.82
N VAL A 491 29.23 -12.43 -23.02
CA VAL A 491 27.93 -12.71 -23.65
C VAL A 491 27.20 -13.84 -22.91
N SER A 492 25.88 -13.70 -22.76
CA SER A 492 25.01 -14.73 -22.16
C SER A 492 24.46 -15.68 -23.21
N VAL A 493 24.43 -16.98 -22.90
CA VAL A 493 23.91 -18.02 -23.81
C VAL A 493 22.63 -18.61 -23.24
N PHE A 494 21.55 -18.56 -24.02
CA PHE A 494 20.27 -19.19 -23.68
C PHE A 494 19.90 -20.23 -24.74
N LEU A 495 19.85 -21.49 -24.34
CA LEU A 495 19.36 -22.59 -25.18
C LEU A 495 17.87 -22.79 -24.94
N LYS A 496 17.07 -22.92 -26.01
CA LYS A 496 15.66 -23.31 -25.89
C LYS A 496 15.55 -24.75 -25.38
N ARG A 497 14.40 -25.15 -24.82
CA ARG A 497 14.15 -26.53 -24.31
C ARG A 497 14.47 -27.64 -25.33
N GLU A 498 14.32 -27.36 -26.62
CA GLU A 498 14.58 -28.29 -27.72
C GLU A 498 16.06 -28.28 -28.19
N GLN A 499 16.83 -27.26 -27.80
CA GLN A 499 18.22 -27.08 -28.19
C GLN A 499 19.14 -27.74 -27.16
N ARG A 500 19.71 -28.88 -27.54
CA ARG A 500 20.80 -29.51 -26.77
C ARG A 500 22.14 -28.93 -27.20
N TYR A 501 23.07 -28.79 -26.25
CA TYR A 501 24.44 -28.37 -26.52
C TYR A 501 25.18 -29.50 -27.26
N HIS A 502 25.03 -29.51 -28.59
CA HIS A 502 25.57 -30.53 -29.48
C HIS A 502 25.70 -29.98 -30.91
N GLY A 503 26.56 -30.59 -31.73
CA GLY A 503 26.70 -30.27 -33.16
C GLY A 503 26.98 -28.78 -33.42
N LYS A 504 26.15 -28.14 -34.23
CA LYS A 504 26.32 -26.74 -34.65
C LYS A 504 26.24 -25.75 -33.50
N ILE A 505 25.42 -26.03 -32.48
CA ILE A 505 25.29 -25.17 -31.29
C ILE A 505 26.60 -25.18 -30.50
N LYS A 506 27.15 -26.37 -30.27
CA LYS A 506 28.44 -26.55 -29.60
C LYS A 506 29.55 -25.80 -30.35
N ALA A 507 29.62 -25.96 -31.68
CA ALA A 507 30.63 -25.30 -32.50
C ALA A 507 30.61 -23.76 -32.39
N VAL A 508 29.43 -23.11 -32.43
CA VAL A 508 29.35 -21.64 -32.29
C VAL A 508 29.79 -21.18 -30.90
N VAL A 509 29.35 -21.88 -29.86
CA VAL A 509 29.62 -21.52 -28.47
C VAL A 509 31.09 -21.73 -28.11
N ASP A 510 31.68 -22.83 -28.57
CA ASP A 510 33.10 -23.15 -28.32
C ASP A 510 34.00 -22.17 -29.06
N SER A 511 33.70 -21.85 -30.33
CA SER A 511 34.47 -20.87 -31.09
C SER A 511 34.38 -19.44 -30.52
N LEU A 512 33.26 -19.07 -29.88
CA LEU A 512 33.16 -17.80 -29.15
C LEU A 512 34.06 -17.78 -27.90
N ARG A 513 34.13 -18.91 -27.18
CA ARG A 513 34.97 -19.05 -25.99
C ARG A 513 36.46 -19.06 -26.36
N GLU A 514 36.84 -19.80 -27.39
CA GLU A 514 38.20 -19.83 -27.94
C GLU A 514 38.62 -18.46 -28.49
N GLY A 515 37.67 -17.70 -29.05
CA GLY A 515 37.84 -16.32 -29.47
C GLY A 515 37.92 -15.28 -28.34
N GLY A 516 38.07 -15.70 -27.08
CA GLY A 516 38.32 -14.82 -25.93
C GLY A 516 37.08 -14.17 -25.30
N ILE A 517 35.86 -14.58 -25.68
CA ILE A 517 34.62 -14.05 -25.10
C ILE A 517 34.20 -14.87 -23.87
N LYS A 518 34.01 -14.21 -22.73
CA LYS A 518 33.52 -14.84 -21.49
C LYS A 518 32.03 -15.17 -21.61
N LEU A 519 31.65 -16.41 -21.32
CA LEU A 519 30.25 -16.86 -21.37
C LEU A 519 29.62 -16.83 -19.96
N LEU A 520 28.43 -16.22 -19.84
CA LEU A 520 27.69 -15.97 -18.58
C LEU A 520 26.37 -16.73 -18.43
#